data_AF-A0A2T5ISD9-F1
#
_entry.id   AF-A0A2T5ISD9-F1
#
_cell.length_a   1.000
_cell.length_b   1.000
_cell.length_c   1.000
_cell.angle_alpha   90.00
_cell.angle_beta   90.00
_cell.angle_gamma   90.00
#
_symmetry.space_group_name_H-M   'P 1'
#
loop_
_entity.id
_entity.type
_entity.pdbx_description
1 polymer ?
#
loop_
_entity_poly.entity_id
_entity_poly.type
_entity_poly.pdbx_seq_one_letter_code
_entity_poly.pdbx_strand_id
1 'polypeptide(L)' 'MVLSDATKNYPCAHKLAELGAEAYIGRRIADAHGQSMGQIFLLFRQPLQQPEFVSSIFRVFTARVAAELQRQEQK' A
#
# COMPACT_ATOMS: atom_id res chain seq x y z
N MET A 1 1.66 -4.41 5.49
CA MET A 1 0.75 -4.64 6.64
C MET A 1 -0.67 -4.61 6.12
N VAL A 2 -1.51 -5.58 6.52
CA VAL A 2 -2.93 -5.60 6.18
C VAL A 2 -3.71 -5.29 7.44
N LEU A 3 -4.66 -4.36 7.37
CA LEU A 3 -5.52 -4.00 8.49
C LEU A 3 -6.98 -3.96 8.01
N SER A 4 -7.83 -4.66 8.75
CA SER A 4 -9.28 -4.49 8.73
C SER A 4 -9.67 -3.36 9.69
N ASP A 5 -10.76 -2.65 9.43
CA ASP A 5 -11.19 -1.46 10.19
C ASP A 5 -10.15 -0.33 10.19
N ALA A 6 -9.76 0.13 8.99
CA ALA A 6 -8.69 1.13 8.82
C ALA A 6 -8.92 2.43 9.62
N THR A 7 -10.15 2.94 9.70
CA THR A 7 -10.49 4.15 10.46
C THR A 7 -10.37 3.98 11.98
N LYS A 8 -10.66 2.78 12.52
CA LYS A 8 -10.48 2.49 13.95
C LYS A 8 -9.00 2.39 14.33
N ASN A 9 -8.20 1.80 13.45
CA ASN A 9 -6.76 1.62 13.69
C ASN A 9 -5.94 2.90 13.49
N TYR A 10 -6.48 3.87 12.73
CA TYR A 10 -5.83 5.16 12.46
C TYR A 10 -6.81 6.33 12.63
N PRO A 11 -7.26 6.61 13.86
CA PRO A 11 -8.30 7.62 14.10
C PRO A 11 -7.86 9.04 13.70
N CYS A 12 -6.56 9.33 13.72
CA CYS A 12 -6.01 10.63 13.33
C CYS A 12 -5.86 10.80 11.81
N ALA A 13 -6.04 9.73 11.02
CA ALA A 13 -5.93 9.78 9.57
C ALA A 13 -7.29 10.13 8.95
N HIS A 14 -7.74 11.38 9.12
CA HIS A 14 -9.08 11.83 8.75
C HIS A 14 -9.48 11.49 7.29
N LYS A 15 -8.50 11.56 6.37
CA LYS A 15 -8.67 11.18 4.97
C LYS A 15 -9.13 9.73 4.76
N LEU A 16 -8.79 8.79 5.65
CA LEU A 16 -9.27 7.40 5.56
C LEU A 16 -10.78 7.33 5.79
N ALA A 17 -11.30 8.12 6.73
CA ALA A 17 -12.72 8.22 6.99
C ALA A 17 -13.45 8.92 5.83
N GLU A 18 -12.91 10.04 5.33
CA GLU A 18 -13.45 10.76 4.16
C GLU A 18 -13.54 9.85 2.91
N LEU A 19 -12.54 8.99 2.70
CA LEU A 19 -12.51 8.07 1.57
C LEU A 19 -13.37 6.81 1.76
N GLY A 20 -13.96 6.64 2.95
CA GLY A 20 -14.75 5.47 3.33
C GLY A 20 -13.93 4.19 3.42
N ALA A 21 -12.67 4.28 3.86
CA ALA A 21 -11.77 3.13 3.89
C ALA A 21 -12.10 2.18 5.05
N GLU A 22 -12.53 0.96 4.72
CA GLU A 22 -12.79 -0.13 5.66
C GLU A 22 -11.61 -1.10 5.77
N ALA A 23 -10.76 -1.17 4.75
CA ALA A 23 -9.53 -1.95 4.78
C ALA A 23 -8.35 -1.25 4.11
N TYR A 24 -7.14 -1.59 4.56
CA TYR A 24 -5.88 -0.99 4.13
C TYR A 24 -4.81 -2.06 3.89
N ILE A 25 -4.08 -1.95 2.78
CA ILE A 25 -2.82 -2.68 2.56
C ILE A 25 -1.73 -1.67 2.23
N GLY A 26 -0.72 -1.59 3.08
CA GLY A 26 0.45 -0.74 2.87
C GLY A 26 1.72 -1.54 2.59
N ARG A 27 2.56 -1.03 1.69
CA ARG A 27 3.87 -1.61 1.37
C ARG A 27 4.91 -0.54 1.06
N ARG A 28 6.13 -0.77 1.53
CA ARG A 28 7.29 0.06 1.20
C ARG A 28 7.70 -0.23 -0.25
N ILE A 29 8.03 0.82 -0.98
CA ILE A 29 8.74 0.74 -2.25
C ILE A 29 10.23 0.85 -1.91
N ALA A 30 11.00 -0.15 -2.33
CA ALA A 30 12.44 -0.18 -2.12
C ALA A 30 13.15 -0.40 -3.44
N ASP A 31 14.31 0.23 -3.62
CA ASP A 31 15.18 0.01 -4.77
C ASP A 31 15.88 -1.36 -4.70
N ALA A 32 16.73 -1.65 -5.69
CA ALA A 32 17.51 -2.88 -5.76
C ALA A 32 18.50 -3.07 -4.58
N HIS A 33 18.84 -1.99 -3.86
CA HIS A 33 19.71 -2.01 -2.68
C HIS A 33 18.92 -2.10 -1.37
N GLY A 34 17.59 -2.14 -1.44
CA GLY A 34 16.70 -2.17 -0.27
C GLY A 34 16.45 -0.80 0.36
N GLN A 35 16.93 0.28 -0.26
CA GLN A 35 16.72 1.64 0.23
C GLN A 35 15.29 2.09 -0.06
N SER A 36 14.67 2.74 0.93
CA SER A 36 13.28 3.17 0.83
C SER A 36 13.13 4.31 -0.17
N MET A 37 12.39 4.06 -1.25
CA MET A 37 11.98 5.09 -2.23
C MET A 37 10.63 5.71 -1.88
N GLY A 38 9.88 5.11 -0.95
CA GLY A 38 8.59 5.62 -0.51
C GLY A 38 7.65 4.50 -0.05
N GLN A 39 6.36 4.79 -0.07
CA GLN A 39 5.31 3.84 0.27
C GLN A 39 4.14 3.93 -0.70
N ILE A 40 3.52 2.79 -0.96
CA ILE A 40 2.27 2.68 -1.71
C ILE A 40 1.27 1.93 -0.86
N PHE A 41 0.00 2.33 -0.97
CA PHE A 41 -1.08 1.71 -0.24
C PHE A 41 -2.32 1.55 -1.10
N LEU A 42 -3.11 0.54 -0.76
CA LEU A 42 -4.44 0.28 -1.31
C LEU A 42 -5.47 0.54 -0.21
N LEU A 43 -6.55 1.25 -0.57
CA LEU A 43 -7.71 1.51 0.28
C LEU A 43 -8.92 0.81 -0.32
N PHE A 44 -9.70 0.17 0.54
CA PHE A 44 -10.90 -0.55 0.14
C PHE A 44 -12.09 0.00 0.92
N ARG A 45 -13.22 0.19 0.23
CA ARG A 45 -14.49 0.60 0.86
C ARG A 45 -15.31 -0.56 1.43
N GLN A 46 -14.73 -1.75 1.42
CA GLN A 46 -15.31 -2.97 1.95
C GLN A 46 -14.19 -3.81 2.58
N PRO A 47 -14.52 -4.72 3.52
CA PRO A 47 -13.52 -5.59 4.11
C PRO A 47 -12.90 -6.51 3.06
N LEU A 48 -11.59 -6.74 3.18
CA LEU A 48 -10.87 -7.68 2.32
C LEU A 48 -11.26 -9.12 2.65
N GLN A 49 -11.81 -9.83 1.68
CA GLN A 49 -12.18 -11.24 1.82
C GLN A 49 -10.96 -12.18 1.80
N GLN A 50 -9.92 -11.83 1.04
CA GLN A 50 -8.70 -12.65 0.87
C GLN A 50 -7.42 -11.79 1.03
N PRO A 51 -7.14 -11.30 2.24
CA PRO A 51 -6.06 -10.33 2.47
C PRO A 51 -4.67 -10.85 2.07
N GLU A 52 -4.39 -12.14 2.22
CA GLU A 52 -3.12 -12.78 1.86
C GLU A 52 -2.91 -12.85 0.35
N PHE A 53 -3.97 -13.14 -0.40
CA PHE A 53 -3.93 -13.18 -1.85
C PHE A 53 -3.68 -11.78 -2.43
N VAL A 54 -4.43 -10.79 -1.95
CA VAL A 54 -4.26 -9.39 -2.38
C VAL A 54 -2.87 -8.87 -1.99
N SER A 55 -2.38 -9.20 -0.79
CA SER A 55 -1.01 -8.87 -0.35
C SER A 55 0.06 -9.48 -1.27
N SER A 56 -0.15 -10.72 -1.73
CA SER A 56 0.78 -11.41 -2.65
C SER A 56 0.84 -10.75 -4.02
N ILE A 57 -0.31 -10.36 -4.58
CA ILE A 57 -0.38 -9.58 -5.82
C ILE A 57 0.29 -8.23 -5.63
N PHE A 58 -0.03 -7.54 -4.53
CA PHE A 58 0.50 -6.21 -4.26
C PHE A 58 2.03 -6.23 -4.11
N ARG A 59 2.60 -7.29 -3.54
CA ARG A 59 4.06 -7.51 -3.51
C ARG A 59 4.67 -7.50 -4.91
N VAL A 60 4.10 -8.24 -5.86
CA VAL A 60 4.59 -8.27 -7.26
C VAL A 60 4.45 -6.88 -7.90
N PHE A 61 3.32 -6.20 -7.65
CA PHE A 61 3.07 -4.87 -8.20
C PHE A 61 4.08 -3.83 -7.68
N THR A 62 4.36 -3.84 -6.37
CA THR A 62 5.31 -2.88 -5.77
C THR A 62 6.73 -3.01 -6.31
N ALA A 63 7.18 -4.22 -6.66
CA ALA A 63 8.48 -4.41 -7.30
C ALA A 63 8.54 -3.74 -8.68
N ARG A 64 7.45 -3.78 -9.45
CA ARG A 64 7.36 -3.06 -10.74
C ARG A 64 7.34 -1.55 -10.56
N VAL A 65 6.62 -1.05 -9.56
CA VAL A 65 6.59 0.38 -9.24
C VAL A 65 7.98 0.88 -8.89
N ALA A 66 8.74 0.14 -8.07
CA ALA A 66 10.13 0.48 -7.74
C ALA A 66 11.01 0.61 -8.99
N ALA A 67 10.95 -0.39 -9.89
CA ALA A 67 11.73 -0.38 -11.12
C ALA A 67 11.36 0.79 -12.05
N GLU A 68 10.09 1.20 -12.08
CA GLU A 68 9.67 2.34 -12.89
C GLU A 68 10.07 3.69 -12.27
N LEU A 69 9.92 3.86 -10.96
CA LEU A 69 10.37 5.07 -10.27
C LEU A 69 11.88 5.27 -10.46
N GLN A 70 12.66 4.19 -10.31
CA GLN A 70 14.11 4.24 -10.51
C GLN A 70 14.49 4.59 -11.95
N ARG A 71 13.70 4.17 -12.95
CA ARG A 71 13.89 4.60 -14.36
C ARG A 71 13.61 6.08 -14.58
N GLN A 72 12.63 6.65 -13.88
CA GLN A 72 12.27 8.08 -14.03
C GLN A 72 13.30 9.00 -13.34
N GLU A 73 13.89 8.57 -12.23
CA GLU A 73 14.96 9.34 -11.53
C GLU A 73 16.29 9.38 -12.31
N GLN A 74 16.51 8.44 -13.23
CA GLN A 74 17.71 8.39 -14.07
C GLN A 74 17.60 9.23 -15.36
N LYS A 75 16.47 9.89 -15.58
CA LYS A 75 16.26 10.84 -16.69
C LYS A 75 16.46 12.27 -16.20
#